data_AF-A0A1D3RN48-F1
#
_entry.id   AF-A0A1D3RN48-F1
#
_cell.length_a   1.000
_cell.length_b   1.000
_cell.length_c   1.000
_cell.angle_alpha   90.00
_cell.angle_beta   90.00
_cell.angle_gamma   90.00
#
_symmetry.space_group_name_H-M   'P 1'
#
loop_
_entity.id
_entity.type
_entity.pdbx_description
1 polymer ?
#
loop_
_entity_poly.entity_id
_entity_poly.type
_entity_poly.pdbx_seq_one_letter_code
_entity_poly.pdbx_strand_id
1 'polypeptide(L)'
;MLKSAGILISFFLYQNEIDVCFQVRLQGYEIFYDPDFVVIHRGSPSQRPGWRRVFFPTRNTLWLIRRYYPQPLAIYMLGSRIIIGLVRAISFHEVRHYCRALKAGLCTPIQKTILPYPLQQQGKSFFRQNSLFHQLLKKL
;
A
#
# COMPACT_ATOMS: atom_id res chain seq x y z
N MET A 1 -4.68 -24.89 11.13
CA MET A 1 -5.36 -24.25 9.99
C MET A 1 -5.47 -22.75 10.26
N LEU A 2 -4.64 -21.93 9.62
CA LEU A 2 -4.90 -20.49 9.55
C LEU A 2 -6.27 -20.35 8.89
N LYS A 3 -7.30 -19.92 9.65
CA LYS A 3 -8.50 -19.32 9.03
C LYS A 3 -7.93 -18.24 8.13
N SER A 4 -7.98 -18.49 6.82
CA SER A 4 -7.50 -17.63 5.75
C SER A 4 -7.33 -16.20 6.26
N ALA A 5 -6.09 -15.76 6.46
CA ALA A 5 -5.77 -14.34 6.59
C ALA A 5 -6.30 -13.72 5.30
N GLY A 6 -7.57 -13.33 5.33
CA GLY A 6 -8.37 -13.06 4.16
C GLY A 6 -7.82 -11.78 3.59
N ILE A 7 -6.90 -11.88 2.64
CA ILE A 7 -6.63 -10.82 1.69
C ILE A 7 -7.99 -10.27 1.34
N LEU A 8 -8.19 -8.96 1.49
CA LEU A 8 -9.41 -8.33 1.01
C LEU A 8 -9.58 -8.81 -0.43
N ILE A 9 -10.57 -9.66 -0.73
CA ILE A 9 -10.62 -10.55 -1.93
C ILE A 9 -10.43 -9.75 -3.25
N SER A 10 -10.58 -8.43 -3.17
CA SER A 10 -10.42 -7.44 -4.22
C SER A 10 -8.98 -6.98 -4.54
N PHE A 11 -7.92 -7.39 -3.82
CA PHE A 11 -6.54 -7.09 -4.23
C PHE A 11 -6.11 -8.02 -5.38
N PHE A 12 -5.86 -7.45 -6.56
CA PHE A 12 -5.32 -8.20 -7.71
C PHE A 12 -3.79 -8.10 -7.79
N LEU A 13 -3.25 -6.87 -7.72
CA LEU A 13 -1.82 -6.63 -7.85
C LEU A 13 -1.37 -5.48 -6.94
N TYR A 14 -0.14 -5.60 -6.39
CA TYR A 14 0.51 -4.63 -5.50
C TYR A 14 -0.16 -4.48 -4.14
N GLN A 15 0.65 -4.32 -3.09
CA GLN A 15 0.21 -3.99 -1.74
C GLN A 15 -0.63 -5.08 -1.05
N ASN A 16 -0.91 -6.19 -1.73
CA ASN A 16 -1.55 -7.36 -1.12
C ASN A 16 -0.64 -7.97 -0.06
N GLU A 17 0.67 -7.94 -0.30
CA GLU A 17 1.70 -8.37 0.64
C GLU A 17 1.65 -7.57 1.95
N ILE A 18 1.40 -6.25 1.87
CA ILE A 18 1.30 -5.40 3.07
C ILE A 18 0.03 -5.69 3.86
N ASP A 19 -1.11 -5.93 3.18
CA ASP A 19 -2.36 -6.34 3.84
C ASP A 19 -2.14 -7.64 4.63
N VAL A 20 -1.52 -8.66 4.00
CA VAL A 20 -1.20 -9.94 4.65
C VAL A 20 -0.28 -9.73 5.84
N CYS A 21 0.80 -8.96 5.69
CA CYS A 21 1.72 -8.67 6.79
C CYS A 21 0.98 -8.06 7.99
N PHE A 22 0.13 -7.05 7.76
CA PHE A 22 -0.64 -6.45 8.85
C PHE A 22 -1.63 -7.42 9.49
N GLN A 23 -2.31 -8.27 8.70
CA GLN A 23 -3.21 -9.29 9.25
C GLN A 23 -2.49 -10.34 10.09
N VAL A 24 -1.36 -10.86 9.61
CA VAL A 24 -0.51 -11.83 10.33
C VAL A 24 -0.06 -11.24 11.68
N ARG A 25 0.41 -9.99 11.67
CA ARG A 25 0.83 -9.28 12.89
C ARG A 25 -0.34 -9.02 13.85
N LEU A 26 -1.52 -8.66 13.33
CA LEU A 26 -2.74 -8.47 14.13
C LEU A 26 -3.22 -9.77 14.79
N GLN A 27 -2.91 -10.93 14.21
CA GLN A 27 -3.20 -12.24 14.79
C GLN A 27 -2.15 -12.68 15.84
N GLY A 28 -1.14 -11.85 16.13
CA GLY A 28 -0.09 -12.14 17.11
C GLY A 28 1.08 -12.95 16.57
N TYR A 29 1.10 -13.28 15.27
CA TYR A 29 2.21 -14.00 14.66
C TYR A 29 3.36 -13.06 14.31
N GLU A 30 4.59 -13.56 14.41
CA GLU A 30 5.80 -12.84 14.03
C GLU A 30 6.20 -13.12 12.57
N ILE A 31 6.91 -12.15 11.96
CA ILE A 31 7.42 -12.25 10.60
C ILE A 31 8.94 -12.21 10.69
N PHE A 32 9.59 -13.30 10.29
CA PHE A 32 11.04 -13.44 10.33
C PHE A 32 11.62 -13.40 8.91
N TYR A 33 12.81 -12.82 8.80
CA TYR A 33 13.64 -12.90 7.60
C TYR A 33 14.81 -13.84 7.89
N ASP A 34 14.93 -14.87 7.07
CA ASP A 34 16.06 -15.81 7.10
C ASP A 34 17.01 -15.47 5.95
N PRO A 35 18.23 -14.97 6.23
CA PRO A 35 19.21 -14.63 5.20
C PRO A 35 19.79 -15.86 4.47
N ASP A 36 19.74 -17.04 5.08
CA ASP A 36 20.31 -18.26 4.53
C ASP A 36 19.34 -18.97 3.57
N PHE A 37 18.03 -18.68 3.68
CA PHE A 37 17.00 -19.19 2.79
C PHE A 37 16.82 -18.32 1.53
N VAL A 38 17.57 -18.64 0.48
CA VAL A 38 17.61 -17.85 -0.77
C VAL A 38 16.70 -18.42 -1.85
N VAL A 39 15.78 -17.58 -2.37
CA VAL A 39 14.94 -17.89 -3.54
C VAL A 39 15.25 -16.93 -4.68
N ILE A 40 15.56 -17.47 -5.86
CA ILE A 40 15.88 -16.66 -7.05
C ILE A 40 14.60 -16.31 -7.80
N HIS A 41 14.23 -15.03 -7.79
CA HIS A 41 13.11 -14.52 -8.57
C HIS A 41 13.59 -13.93 -9.90
N ARG A 42 13.09 -14.45 -11.03
CA ARG A 42 13.38 -13.89 -12.35
C ARG A 42 12.70 -12.52 -12.50
N GLY A 43 13.48 -11.46 -12.44
CA GLY A 43 13.01 -10.09 -12.69
C GLY A 43 12.58 -9.91 -14.15
N SER A 44 11.45 -9.24 -14.39
CA SER A 44 11.14 -8.69 -15.71
C SER A 44 11.84 -7.34 -15.84
N PRO A 45 12.71 -7.12 -16.84
CA PRO A 45 13.39 -5.84 -17.02
C PRO A 45 12.43 -4.70 -17.37
N SER A 46 11.25 -5.02 -17.91
CA SER A 46 10.20 -4.05 -18.20
C SER A 46 9.21 -3.94 -17.03
N GLN A 47 9.07 -2.71 -16.50
CA GLN A 47 7.94 -2.36 -15.66
C GLN A 47 6.65 -2.68 -16.44
N ARG A 48 5.69 -3.38 -15.83
CA ARG A 48 4.42 -3.75 -16.52
C ARG A 48 3.77 -2.53 -17.16
N PRO A 49 3.61 -2.45 -18.49
CA PRO A 49 3.08 -1.28 -19.20
C PRO A 49 1.60 -1.02 -18.91
N GLY A 50 1.22 0.24 -19.09
CA GLY A 50 -0.16 0.71 -19.08
C GLY A 50 -0.79 0.91 -17.71
N TRP A 51 -2.07 1.25 -17.76
CA TRP A 51 -2.90 1.75 -16.65
C TRP A 51 -2.80 0.99 -15.32
N ARG A 52 -2.55 -0.33 -15.36
CA ARG A 52 -2.47 -1.18 -14.17
C ARG A 52 -1.40 -0.71 -13.18
N ARG A 53 -0.29 -0.14 -13.68
CA ARG A 53 0.82 0.38 -12.86
C ARG A 53 0.44 1.63 -12.05
N VAL A 54 -0.62 2.32 -12.45
CA VAL A 54 -1.13 3.51 -11.75
C VAL A 54 -2.36 3.15 -10.94
N PHE A 55 -3.29 2.39 -11.53
CA PHE A 55 -4.57 2.10 -10.91
C PHE A 55 -4.45 1.30 -9.62
N PHE A 56 -3.85 0.11 -9.68
CA PHE A 56 -3.80 -0.80 -8.55
C PHE A 56 -3.01 -0.25 -7.36
N PRO A 57 -1.77 0.24 -7.52
CA PRO A 57 -1.03 0.75 -6.37
C PRO A 57 -1.57 2.08 -5.84
N THR A 58 -2.38 2.83 -6.60
CA THR A 58 -3.10 3.99 -6.06
C THR A 58 -4.27 3.50 -5.20
N ARG A 59 -5.21 2.75 -5.79
CA ARG A 59 -6.41 2.23 -5.11
C ARG A 59 -6.05 1.46 -3.83
N ASN A 60 -5.13 0.51 -3.96
CA ASN A 60 -4.80 -0.44 -2.90
C ASN A 60 -4.13 0.25 -1.71
N THR A 61 -3.24 1.21 -1.96
CA THR A 61 -2.63 1.98 -0.87
C THR A 61 -3.67 2.83 -0.14
N LEU A 62 -4.64 3.42 -0.85
CA LEU A 62 -5.74 4.15 -0.19
C LEU A 62 -6.58 3.22 0.70
N TRP A 63 -6.87 2.00 0.26
CA TRP A 63 -7.56 1.01 1.09
C TRP A 63 -6.77 0.67 2.35
N LEU A 64 -5.46 0.39 2.22
CA LEU A 64 -4.60 0.08 3.38
C LEU A 64 -4.57 1.22 4.39
N ILE A 65 -4.39 2.46 3.93
CA ILE A 65 -4.35 3.64 4.83
C ILE A 65 -5.69 3.79 5.55
N ARG A 66 -6.81 3.68 4.83
CA ARG A 66 -8.16 3.80 5.41
C ARG A 66 -8.50 2.66 6.37
N ARG A 67 -7.96 1.47 6.14
CA ARG A 67 -8.19 0.28 6.97
C ARG A 67 -7.39 0.32 8.27
N TYR A 68 -6.10 0.63 8.18
CA TYR A 68 -5.13 0.31 9.24
C TYR A 68 -4.64 1.49 10.06
N TYR A 69 -4.78 2.74 9.58
CA TYR A 69 -4.21 3.91 10.25
C TYR A 69 -5.28 4.79 10.93
N PRO A 70 -5.02 5.29 12.15
CA PRO A 70 -5.94 6.20 12.83
C PRO A 70 -5.89 7.61 12.25
N GLN A 71 -6.90 8.42 12.55
CA GLN A 71 -6.85 9.86 12.30
C GLN A 71 -6.07 10.57 13.42
N PRO A 72 -5.33 11.66 13.14
CA PRO A 72 -5.23 12.38 11.85
C PRO A 72 -4.17 11.84 10.87
N LEU A 73 -3.39 10.84 11.29
CA LEU A 73 -2.29 10.28 10.50
C LEU A 73 -2.74 9.76 9.13
N ALA A 74 -3.89 9.08 9.09
CA ALA A 74 -4.46 8.58 7.84
C ALA A 74 -4.79 9.71 6.85
N ILE A 75 -5.38 10.84 7.28
CA ILE A 75 -5.62 12.00 6.40
C ILE A 75 -4.33 12.50 5.77
N TYR A 76 -3.26 12.66 6.55
CA TYR A 76 -1.96 13.10 6.04
C TYR A 76 -1.39 12.13 4.99
N MET A 77 -1.44 10.83 5.28
CA MET A 77 -0.95 9.79 4.36
C MET A 77 -1.78 9.71 3.09
N LEU A 78 -3.11 9.88 3.18
CA LEU A 78 -4.01 9.92 2.02
C LEU A 78 -3.70 11.11 1.12
N GLY A 79 -3.65 12.32 1.69
CA GLY A 79 -3.32 13.53 0.92
C GLY A 79 -1.95 13.41 0.25
N SER A 80 -0.96 12.92 0.99
CA SER A 80 0.37 12.64 0.46
C SER A 80 0.34 11.66 -0.71
N ARG A 81 -0.38 10.55 -0.55
CA ARG A 81 -0.47 9.51 -1.58
C ARG A 81 -1.20 9.98 -2.82
N ILE A 82 -2.24 10.81 -2.67
CA ILE A 82 -2.97 11.43 -3.77
C ILE A 82 -2.00 12.27 -4.61
N ILE A 83 -1.25 13.18 -3.99
CA ILE A 83 -0.30 14.06 -4.70
C ILE A 83 0.80 13.25 -5.40
N ILE A 84 1.43 12.30 -4.71
CA ILE A 84 2.47 11.42 -5.30
C ILE A 84 1.91 10.62 -6.47
N GLY A 85 0.69 10.08 -6.31
CA GLY A 85 0.02 9.30 -7.34
C GLY A 85 -0.33 10.13 -8.58
N LEU A 86 -0.73 11.39 -8.41
CA LEU A 86 -1.03 12.31 -9.50
C LEU A 86 0.21 12.61 -10.34
N VAL A 87 1.34 12.91 -9.71
CA VAL A 87 2.62 13.13 -10.41
C VAL A 87 2.98 11.91 -11.26
N ARG A 88 2.88 10.70 -10.69
CA ARG A 88 3.14 9.46 -11.44
C ARG A 88 2.14 9.25 -12.58
N ALA A 89 0.86 9.56 -12.36
CA ALA A 89 -0.17 9.40 -13.38
C ALA A 89 0.08 10.33 -14.58
N ILE A 90 0.55 11.55 -14.34
CA ILE A 90 0.96 12.50 -15.39
C ILE A 90 2.17 11.95 -16.14
N SER A 91 3.23 11.53 -15.43
CA SER A 91 4.46 11.00 -16.06
C SER A 91 4.22 9.75 -16.92
N PHE A 92 3.21 8.94 -16.58
CA PHE A 92 2.86 7.75 -17.35
C PHE A 92 1.71 7.98 -18.35
N HIS A 93 1.16 9.20 -18.45
CA HIS A 93 -0.01 9.51 -19.29
C HIS A 93 -1.27 8.69 -18.96
N GLU A 94 -1.47 8.33 -17.68
CA GLU A 94 -2.54 7.44 -17.20
C GLU A 94 -3.53 8.15 -16.25
N VAL A 95 -3.74 9.46 -16.44
CA VAL A 95 -4.57 10.31 -15.56
C VAL A 95 -6.02 9.78 -15.44
N ARG A 96 -6.62 9.31 -16.54
CA ARG A 96 -7.97 8.73 -16.52
C ARG A 96 -8.07 7.54 -15.56
N HIS A 97 -7.07 6.67 -15.58
CA HIS A 97 -7.02 5.49 -14.72
C HIS A 97 -6.68 5.84 -13.28
N TYR A 98 -5.90 6.89 -13.07
CA TYR A 98 -5.70 7.46 -11.75
C TYR A 98 -7.02 7.99 -11.14
N CYS A 99 -7.83 8.74 -11.88
CA CYS A 99 -9.14 9.21 -11.40
C CYS A 99 -10.07 8.03 -11.06
N ARG A 100 -10.10 6.99 -11.90
CA ARG A 100 -10.83 5.74 -11.59
C ARG A 100 -10.32 5.06 -10.31
N ALA A 101 -9.00 5.08 -10.10
CA ALA A 101 -8.37 4.51 -8.92
C ALA A 101 -8.68 5.30 -7.65
N LEU A 102 -8.73 6.63 -7.70
CA LEU A 102 -9.16 7.48 -6.59
C LEU A 102 -10.61 7.19 -6.22
N LYS A 103 -11.52 7.16 -7.21
CA LYS A 103 -12.93 6.81 -6.97
C LYS A 103 -13.05 5.43 -6.33
N ALA A 104 -12.39 4.41 -6.87
CA ALA A 104 -12.39 3.08 -6.28
C ALA A 104 -11.72 3.05 -4.88
N GLY A 105 -10.64 3.80 -4.67
CA GLY A 105 -9.91 3.83 -3.41
C GLY A 105 -10.68 4.51 -2.28
N LEU A 106 -11.45 5.55 -2.60
CA LEU A 106 -12.17 6.39 -1.63
C LEU A 106 -13.65 6.01 -1.46
N CYS A 107 -14.31 5.50 -2.49
CA CYS A 107 -15.73 5.16 -2.42
C CYS A 107 -16.00 3.72 -2.00
N THR A 108 -15.03 2.80 -2.13
CA THR A 108 -15.21 1.43 -1.62
C THR A 108 -15.38 1.48 -0.09
N PRO A 109 -16.42 0.85 0.48
CA PRO A 109 -16.56 0.70 1.92
C PRO A 109 -15.45 -0.22 2.44
N ILE A 110 -14.74 0.23 3.46
CA ILE A 110 -13.63 -0.50 4.05
C ILE A 110 -13.90 -0.62 5.54
N GLN A 111 -13.93 -1.86 6.04
CA GLN A 111 -13.98 -2.12 7.47
C GLN A 111 -12.64 -1.71 8.09
N LYS A 112 -12.70 -0.83 9.10
CA LYS A 112 -11.50 -0.39 9.81
C LYS A 112 -10.99 -1.49 10.73
N THR A 113 -9.67 -1.67 10.74
CA THR A 113 -8.95 -2.56 11.64
C THR A 113 -7.68 -1.83 12.04
N ILE A 114 -7.84 -0.82 12.89
CA ILE A 114 -6.73 0.09 13.24
C ILE A 114 -5.62 -0.70 13.92
N LEU A 115 -4.39 -0.53 13.43
CA LEU A 115 -3.23 -1.17 14.01
C LEU A 115 -2.99 -0.63 15.43
N PRO A 116 -2.71 -1.49 16.42
CA PRO A 116 -2.17 -1.07 17.71
C PRO A 116 -0.89 -0.25 17.53
N TYR A 117 -0.64 0.71 18.43
CA TYR A 117 0.51 1.62 18.36
C TYR A 117 1.86 0.90 18.12
N PRO A 118 2.18 -0.23 18.79
CA PRO A 118 3.42 -0.97 18.50
C PRO A 118 3.53 -1.45 17.06
N LEU A 119 2.43 -1.89 16.44
CA LEU A 119 2.41 -2.34 15.05
C LEU A 119 2.46 -1.17 14.06
N GLN A 120 1.91 0.00 14.41
CA GLN A 120 2.08 1.22 13.61
C GLN A 120 3.56 1.61 13.48
N GLN A 121 4.32 1.45 14.57
CA GLN A 121 5.77 1.73 14.60
C GLN A 121 6.57 0.73 13.75
N GLN A 122 6.11 -0.52 13.64
CA GLN A 122 6.70 -1.50 12.72
C GLN A 122 6.38 -1.15 11.25
N GLY A 123 5.24 -0.51 11.00
CA GLY A 123 4.83 0.01 9.70
C GLY A 123 5.54 1.29 9.21
N LYS A 124 6.66 1.71 9.83
CA LYS A 124 7.41 2.93 9.46
C LYS A 124 7.79 2.99 7.98
N SER A 125 8.15 1.86 7.38
CA SER A 125 8.48 1.79 5.95
C SER A 125 7.28 2.15 5.08
N PHE A 126 6.08 1.64 5.42
CA PHE A 126 4.85 1.99 4.73
C PHE A 126 4.48 3.47 4.94
N PHE A 127 4.68 4.00 6.16
CA PHE A 127 4.51 5.43 6.42
C PHE A 127 5.43 6.30 5.55
N ARG A 128 6.74 6.01 5.50
CA ARG A 128 7.73 6.76 4.71
C ARG A 128 7.46 6.72 3.20
N GLN A 129 6.92 5.61 2.70
CA GLN A 129 6.51 5.50 1.29
C GLN A 129 5.29 6.38 0.94
N ASN A 130 4.48 6.73 1.95
CA ASN A 130 3.23 7.48 1.81
C ASN A 130 3.29 8.85 2.50
N SER A 131 4.49 9.34 2.81
CA SER A 131 4.72 10.68 3.35
C SER A 131 5.39 11.53 2.28
N LEU A 132 4.73 12.60 1.85
CA LEU A 132 5.30 13.55 0.88
C LEU A 132 6.64 14.10 1.35
N PHE A 133 6.73 14.46 2.63
CA PHE A 133 7.94 15.00 3.24
C PHE A 133 9.14 14.06 3.03
N HIS A 134 8.98 12.77 3.35
CA HIS A 134 10.04 11.79 3.16
C HIS A 134 10.35 11.50 1.69
N GLN A 135 9.37 11.58 0.80
CA GLN A 135 9.59 11.39 -0.64
C GLN A 135 10.34 12.57 -1.28
N LEU A 136 10.16 13.78 -0.75
CA LEU A 136 10.87 14.99 -1.18
C LEU A 136 12.28 15.04 -0.60
N LEU A 137 12.44 14.78 0.71
CA LEU A 137 13.76 14.77 1.35
C LEU A 137 14.70 13.69 0.82
N LYS A 138 14.18 12.54 0.36
CA LYS A 138 15.03 11.53 -0.29
C LYS A 138 15.63 11.97 -1.63
N LYS A 139 15.16 13.08 -2.19
CA LYS A 139 15.62 13.64 -3.46
C LYS A 139 16.45 14.91 -3.29
N LEU A 140 16.56 15.44 -2.07
CA LEU A 140 17.49 16.49 -1.68
C LEU A 140 18.76 15.83 -1.12
#